data_AF-A0A3C1L9J9-F1
#
_entry.id   AF-A0A3C1L9J9-F1
#
_cell.length_a   1.000
_cell.length_b   1.000
_cell.length_c   1.000
_cell.angle_alpha   90.00
_cell.angle_beta   90.00
_cell.angle_gamma   90.00
#
_symmetry.space_group_name_H-M   'P 1'
#
loop_
_entity.id
_entity.type
_entity.pdbx_description
1 polymer ?
#
loop_
_entity_poly.entity_id
_entity_poly.type
_entity_poly.pdbx_seq_one_letter_code
_entity_poly.pdbx_strand_id
1 'polypeptide(L)'
;MTDQNRLLARVLGRVVGRAREIELTVAALAADRHVLLEGPPGTGKSTLLRAVADELGLGFEFVEGNAELTPARLVGHFDPARVLVDGYDPAVFVDGPLVTAMRDGSLLYVEEINRIPEETLNVLIT
;
A
#
# COMPACT_ATOMS: atom_id res chain seq x y z
N MET A 1 -14.17 -1.51 -21.44
CA MET A 1 -15.15 -2.45 -20.82
C MET A 1 -14.69 -3.91 -20.86
N THR A 2 -14.18 -4.44 -21.97
CA THR A 2 -13.77 -5.86 -22.07
C THR A 2 -12.58 -6.24 -21.19
N ASP A 3 -11.69 -5.29 -20.88
CA ASP A 3 -10.47 -5.56 -20.12
C ASP A 3 -10.70 -5.72 -18.61
N GLN A 4 -11.53 -4.84 -18.03
CA GLN A 4 -11.88 -4.91 -16.60
C GLN A 4 -12.65 -6.18 -16.24
N ASN A 5 -13.55 -6.66 -17.11
CA ASN A 5 -14.24 -7.94 -16.88
C ASN A 5 -13.28 -9.13 -16.92
N ARG A 6 -12.24 -9.08 -17.75
CA ARG A 6 -11.19 -10.11 -17.79
C ARG A 6 -10.33 -10.07 -16.53
N LEU A 7 -9.93 -8.88 -16.09
CA LEU A 7 -9.22 -8.67 -14.83
C LEU A 7 -10.01 -9.26 -13.65
N LEU A 8 -11.28 -8.89 -13.51
CA LEU A 8 -12.16 -9.39 -12.45
C LEU A 8 -12.23 -10.93 -12.45
N ALA A 9 -12.39 -11.55 -13.62
CA ALA A 9 -12.42 -13.01 -13.74
C ALA A 9 -11.11 -13.66 -13.26
N ARG A 10 -9.94 -13.06 -13.54
CA ARG A 10 -8.65 -13.59 -13.06
C ARG A 10 -8.53 -13.47 -11.54
N VAL A 11 -8.88 -12.32 -10.96
CA VAL A 11 -8.84 -12.12 -9.50
C VAL A 11 -9.81 -13.07 -8.78
N LEU A 12 -11.04 -13.22 -9.29
CA LEU A 12 -12.04 -14.16 -8.76
C LEU A 12 -11.58 -15.62 -8.82
N GLY A 13 -10.70 -15.98 -9.77
CA GLY A 13 -10.09 -17.30 -9.84
C GLY A 13 -9.04 -17.56 -8.76
N ARG A 14 -8.47 -16.51 -8.15
CA ARG A 14 -7.43 -16.61 -7.12
C ARG A 14 -7.96 -16.46 -5.69
N VAL A 15 -9.13 -15.84 -5.52
CA VAL A 15 -9.73 -15.57 -4.21
C VAL A 15 -11.07 -16.28 -4.11
N VAL A 16 -11.22 -17.13 -3.09
CA VAL A 16 -12.49 -17.85 -2.86
C VAL A 16 -13.50 -16.92 -2.22
N GLY A 17 -14.61 -16.67 -2.93
CA GLY A 17 -15.66 -15.77 -2.48
C GLY A 17 -15.29 -14.29 -2.59
N ARG A 18 -16.00 -13.43 -1.86
CA ARG A 18 -15.76 -11.96 -1.79
C ARG A 18 -15.85 -11.23 -3.13
N ALA A 19 -16.71 -11.71 -4.02
CA ALA A 19 -16.84 -11.16 -5.38
C ALA A 19 -17.17 -9.66 -5.37
N ARG A 20 -18.08 -9.24 -4.48
CA ARG A 20 -18.46 -7.84 -4.33
C ARG A 20 -17.29 -6.98 -3.86
N GLU A 21 -16.51 -7.44 -2.89
CA GLU A 21 -15.34 -6.72 -2.37
C GLU A 21 -14.25 -6.58 -3.43
N ILE A 22 -14.03 -7.63 -4.24
CA ILE A 22 -13.10 -7.59 -5.37
C ILE A 22 -13.56 -6.57 -6.41
N GLU A 23 -14.83 -6.62 -6.80
CA GLU A 23 -15.41 -5.67 -7.77
C GLU A 23 -15.27 -4.21 -7.30
N LEU A 24 -15.60 -3.94 -6.04
CA LEU A 24 -15.48 -2.59 -5.45
C LEU A 24 -14.02 -2.14 -5.36
N THR A 25 -13.10 -3.03 -4.98
CA THR A 25 -11.67 -2.71 -4.90
C THR A 25 -11.12 -2.35 -6.28
N VAL A 26 -11.37 -3.19 -7.29
CA VAL A 26 -10.93 -2.93 -8.66
C VAL A 26 -11.55 -1.65 -9.22
N ALA A 27 -12.84 -1.41 -8.98
CA ALA A 27 -13.51 -0.20 -9.44
C ALA A 27 -12.96 1.06 -8.77
N ALA A 28 -12.66 1.02 -7.47
CA ALA A 28 -12.08 2.14 -6.73
C ALA A 28 -10.66 2.45 -7.22
N LEU A 29 -9.81 1.43 -7.40
CA LEU A 29 -8.46 1.61 -7.92
C LEU A 29 -8.48 2.15 -9.35
N ALA A 30 -9.38 1.67 -10.22
CA ALA A 30 -9.55 2.19 -11.58
C ALA A 30 -10.06 3.65 -11.63
N ALA A 31 -10.57 4.17 -10.51
CA ALA A 31 -11.01 5.55 -10.34
C ALA A 31 -10.02 6.40 -9.52
N ASP A 32 -8.79 5.92 -9.34
CA ASP A 32 -7.73 6.55 -8.54
C ASP A 32 -8.17 6.87 -7.10
N ARG A 33 -8.95 5.96 -6.48
CA ARG A 33 -9.43 6.09 -5.10
C ARG A 33 -8.76 5.09 -4.17
N HIS A 34 -8.46 5.55 -2.96
CA HIS A 34 -8.00 4.69 -1.87
C HIS A 34 -9.13 3.79 -1.35
N VAL A 35 -8.76 2.60 -0.85
CA VAL A 35 -9.70 1.59 -0.37
C VAL A 35 -9.39 1.25 1.08
N LEU A 36 -10.41 1.25 1.93
CA LEU A 36 -10.35 0.73 3.29
C LEU A 36 -11.12 -0.59 3.35
N LEU A 37 -10.45 -1.67 3.76
CA LEU A 37 -11.05 -2.99 3.94
C LEU A 37 -11.23 -3.29 5.43
N GLU A 38 -12.47 -3.26 5.91
CA GLU A 38 -12.80 -3.58 7.28
C GLU A 38 -13.35 -5.02 7.42
N GLY A 39 -13.04 -5.65 8.54
CA GLY A 39 -13.61 -6.95 8.91
C GLY A 39 -12.71 -7.74 9.87
N PRO A 40 -13.18 -8.89 10.39
CA PRO A 40 -12.44 -9.71 11.36
C PRO A 40 -11.05 -10.13 10.86
N PRO A 41 -10.08 -10.37 11.76
CA PRO A 41 -8.78 -10.94 11.37
C PRO A 41 -8.96 -12.31 10.70
N GLY A 42 -8.05 -12.65 9.78
CA GLY A 42 -8.08 -13.95 9.07
C GLY A 42 -9.12 -14.07 7.95
N THR A 43 -9.84 -13.00 7.57
CA THR A 43 -10.86 -13.04 6.50
C THR A 43 -10.33 -12.85 5.07
N GLY A 44 -9.02 -13.01 4.87
CA GLY A 44 -8.39 -12.97 3.54
C GLY A 44 -8.31 -11.59 2.89
N LYS A 45 -8.42 -10.48 3.67
CA LYS A 45 -8.27 -9.10 3.16
C LYS A 45 -6.92 -8.88 2.47
N SER A 46 -5.83 -9.26 3.13
CA SER A 46 -4.47 -9.15 2.60
C SER A 46 -4.27 -10.04 1.36
N THR A 47 -4.89 -11.22 1.34
CA THR A 47 -4.89 -12.12 0.16
C THR A 47 -5.61 -11.50 -1.03
N LEU A 48 -6.77 -10.87 -0.80
CA LEU A 48 -7.53 -10.17 -1.84
C LEU A 48 -6.70 -9.04 -2.45
N LEU A 49 -6.11 -8.17 -1.62
CA LEU A 49 -5.33 -7.03 -2.11
C LEU A 49 -4.09 -7.47 -2.90
N ARG A 50 -3.37 -8.51 -2.45
CA ARG A 50 -2.24 -9.07 -3.20
C ARG A 50 -2.68 -9.65 -4.55
N ALA A 51 -3.78 -10.40 -4.58
CA ALA A 51 -4.31 -10.94 -5.82
C ALA A 51 -4.71 -9.83 -6.80
N VAL A 52 -5.30 -8.73 -6.31
CA VAL A 52 -5.63 -7.55 -7.13
C VAL A 52 -4.37 -6.89 -7.67
N ALA A 53 -3.36 -6.66 -6.83
CA ALA A 53 -2.08 -6.05 -7.22
C ALA A 53 -1.37 -6.84 -8.32
N ASP A 54 -1.22 -8.15 -8.11
CA ASP A 54 -0.59 -9.07 -9.06
C ASP A 54 -1.30 -9.05 -10.43
N GLU A 55 -2.63 -9.10 -10.42
CA GLU A 55 -3.43 -9.16 -11.66
C GLU A 55 -3.49 -7.83 -12.41
N LEU A 56 -3.25 -6.71 -11.71
CA LEU A 56 -3.05 -5.39 -12.27
C LEU A 56 -1.59 -5.13 -12.70
N GLY A 57 -0.66 -6.01 -12.35
CA GLY A 57 0.77 -5.81 -12.59
C GLY A 57 1.37 -4.66 -11.78
N LEU A 58 0.77 -4.30 -10.64
CA LEU A 58 1.26 -3.27 -9.74
C LEU A 58 2.20 -3.90 -8.70
N GLY A 59 3.25 -3.18 -8.31
CA GLY A 59 4.02 -3.55 -7.13
C GLY A 59 3.16 -3.51 -5.85
N PHE A 60 3.71 -4.03 -4.76
CA PHE A 60 2.98 -4.15 -3.49
C PHE A 60 3.90 -3.85 -2.31
N GLU A 61 3.83 -2.64 -1.78
CA GLU A 61 4.55 -2.22 -0.58
C GLU A 61 3.71 -2.50 0.66
N PHE A 62 4.25 -3.28 1.59
CA PHE A 62 3.55 -3.70 2.80
C PHE A 62 4.04 -2.93 4.03
N VAL A 63 3.10 -2.42 4.82
CA VAL A 63 3.35 -1.77 6.10
C VAL A 63 2.43 -2.37 7.16
N GLU A 64 3.01 -2.86 8.25
CA GLU A 64 2.26 -3.28 9.43
C GLU A 64 2.06 -2.09 10.37
N GLY A 65 0.80 -1.72 10.58
CA GLY A 65 0.40 -0.65 11.48
C GLY A 65 0.58 -1.03 12.94
N ASN A 66 1.34 -0.23 13.67
CA ASN A 66 1.55 -0.39 15.10
C ASN A 66 1.86 0.96 15.74
N ALA A 67 1.81 1.01 17.08
CA ALA A 67 2.00 2.25 17.85
C ALA A 67 3.43 2.83 17.76
N GLU A 68 4.40 2.07 17.26
CA GLU A 68 5.79 2.49 17.09
C GLU A 68 6.11 2.88 15.63
N LEU A 69 5.13 2.85 14.73
CA LEU A 69 5.32 3.27 13.36
C LEU A 69 5.43 4.80 13.33
N THR A 70 6.63 5.29 13.04
CA THR A 70 6.93 6.74 12.97
C THR A 70 6.81 7.27 11.54
N PRO A 71 6.68 8.60 11.35
CA PRO A 71 6.71 9.21 10.02
C PRO A 71 7.97 8.83 9.23
N ALA A 72 9.13 8.79 9.89
CA ALA A 72 10.40 8.42 9.26
C ALA A 72 10.45 6.95 8.78
N ARG A 73 9.73 6.04 9.44
CA ARG A 73 9.60 4.64 8.98
C ARG A 73 8.67 4.48 7.79
N LEU A 74 7.72 5.39 7.60
CA LEU A 74 6.75 5.35 6.50
C LEU A 74 7.25 6.13 5.28
N VAL A 75 7.72 7.36 5.49
CA VAL A 75 8.21 8.28 4.45
C VAL A 75 9.66 7.97 4.08
N GLY A 76 10.51 7.71 5.07
CA GLY A 76 11.96 7.56 4.88
C GLY A 76 12.75 8.52 5.76
N HIS A 77 14.07 8.39 5.70
CA HIS A 77 15.00 9.18 6.49
C HIS A 77 16.34 9.36 5.76
N PHE A 78 17.11 10.36 6.14
CA PHE A 78 18.49 10.46 5.69
C PHE A 78 19.37 9.48 6.46
N ASP A 79 20.23 8.74 5.76
CA ASP A 79 21.26 7.91 6.38
C ASP A 79 22.27 8.82 7.12
N PRO A 80 22.35 8.76 8.47
CA PRO A 80 23.20 9.65 9.24
C PRO A 80 24.69 9.52 8.89
N ALA A 81 25.17 8.32 8.59
CA ALA A 81 26.58 8.10 8.30
C ALA A 81 26.97 8.77 6.97
N ARG A 82 26.09 8.66 5.98
CA ARG A 82 26.28 9.30 4.67
C ARG A 82 26.11 10.81 4.76
N VAL A 83 25.18 11.33 5.57
CA VAL A 83 25.04 12.79 5.79
C VAL A 83 26.32 13.42 6.33
N LEU A 84 27.06 12.72 7.19
CA LEU A 84 28.31 13.24 7.74
C LEU A 84 29.44 13.38 6.69
N VAL A 85 29.40 12.59 5.62
CA VAL A 85 30.42 12.58 4.57
C VAL A 85 29.99 13.44 3.37
N ASP A 86 28.76 13.23 2.92
CA ASP A 86 28.23 13.78 1.66
C ASP A 86 27.35 15.02 1.91
N GLY A 87 26.99 15.31 3.16
CA GLY A 87 25.99 16.33 3.51
C GLY A 87 24.55 15.88 3.27
N TYR A 88 23.62 16.82 3.39
CA TYR A 88 22.21 16.57 3.05
C TYR A 88 22.02 16.62 1.54
N ASP A 89 22.19 15.47 0.90
CA ASP A 89 21.95 15.26 -0.53
C ASP A 89 20.76 14.31 -0.75
N PRO A 90 19.87 14.55 -1.73
CA PRO A 90 18.74 13.65 -2.01
C PRO A 90 19.13 12.18 -2.25
N ALA A 91 20.32 11.91 -2.79
CA ALA A 91 20.82 10.55 -2.99
C ALA A 91 21.22 9.84 -1.67
N VAL A 92 21.23 10.57 -0.55
CA VAL A 92 21.45 10.05 0.81
C VAL A 92 20.13 9.77 1.54
N PHE A 93 19.00 10.21 0.98
CA PHE A 93 17.70 9.86 1.50
C PHE A 93 17.39 8.39 1.24
N VAL A 94 17.05 7.66 2.29
CA VAL A 94 16.57 6.28 2.25
C VAL A 94 15.05 6.32 2.25
N ASP A 95 14.46 5.89 1.15
CA ASP A 95 13.02 5.86 0.98
C ASP A 95 12.36 4.90 1.98
N GLY A 96 11.27 5.36 2.57
CA GLY A 96 10.32 4.50 3.25
C GLY A 96 9.30 3.92 2.27
N PRO A 97 8.50 2.92 2.70
CA PRO A 97 7.56 2.22 1.85
C PRO A 97 6.52 3.12 1.17
N LEU A 98 6.12 4.25 1.78
CA LEU A 98 5.24 5.22 1.13
C LEU A 98 5.95 5.87 -0.07
N VAL A 99 7.17 6.34 0.10
CA VAL A 99 7.92 7.01 -0.98
C VAL A 99 8.30 6.01 -2.07
N THR A 100 8.70 4.79 -1.71
CA THR A 100 8.91 3.71 -2.68
C THR A 100 7.65 3.47 -3.50
N ALA A 101 6.48 3.34 -2.85
CA ALA A 101 5.23 3.13 -3.57
C ALA A 101 4.86 4.27 -4.52
N MET A 102 5.08 5.51 -4.09
CA MET A 102 4.85 6.69 -4.93
C MET A 102 5.79 6.75 -6.14
N ARG A 103 7.06 6.38 -5.98
CA ARG A 103 8.06 6.38 -7.07
C ARG A 103 7.81 5.27 -8.09
N ASP A 104 7.48 4.08 -7.60
CA ASP A 104 7.31 2.89 -8.44
C ASP A 104 5.89 2.75 -9.00
N GLY A 105 4.95 3.60 -8.57
CA GLY A 105 3.54 3.49 -8.93
C GLY A 105 2.90 2.21 -8.38
N SER A 106 3.36 1.77 -7.20
CA SER A 106 2.92 0.52 -6.58
C SER A 106 1.79 0.74 -5.58
N LEU A 107 1.11 -0.33 -5.18
CA LEU A 107 0.11 -0.25 -4.13
C LEU A 107 0.79 -0.27 -2.76
N LEU A 108 0.55 0.77 -1.95
CA LEU A 108 0.85 0.76 -0.53
C LEU A 108 -0.30 0.08 0.23
N TYR A 109 -0.03 -1.07 0.84
CA TYR A 109 -0.96 -1.76 1.74
C TYR A 109 -0.53 -1.54 3.20
N VAL A 110 -1.41 -0.88 3.96
CA VAL A 110 -1.24 -0.65 5.39
C VAL A 110 -2.19 -1.56 6.18
N GLU A 111 -1.62 -2.57 6.84
CA GLU A 111 -2.36 -3.46 7.73
C GLU A 111 -2.56 -2.79 9.10
N GLU A 112 -3.68 -3.04 9.77
CA GLU A 112 -3.97 -2.49 11.11
C GLU A 112 -3.78 -0.96 11.21
N ILE A 113 -4.21 -0.21 10.17
CA ILE A 113 -4.10 1.26 10.09
C ILE A 113 -4.59 1.98 11.35
N ASN A 114 -5.59 1.41 12.03
CA ASN A 114 -6.16 1.92 13.27
C ASN A 114 -5.21 1.85 14.49
N ARG A 115 -4.04 1.21 14.37
CA ARG A 115 -3.01 1.14 15.42
C ARG A 115 -1.89 2.16 15.22
N ILE A 116 -1.89 2.88 14.11
CA ILE A 116 -0.84 3.85 13.76
C ILE A 116 -1.09 5.17 14.51
N PRO A 117 -0.05 5.81 15.08
CA PRO A 117 -0.16 7.14 15.67
C PRO A 117 -0.67 8.18 14.67
N GLU A 118 -1.48 9.14 15.15
CA GLU A 118 -2.06 10.21 14.33
C GLU A 118 -0.99 11.01 13.57
N GLU A 119 0.14 11.32 14.22
CA GLU A 119 1.26 12.04 13.60
C GLU A 119 1.82 11.31 12.36
N THR A 120 1.82 9.98 12.39
CA THR A 120 2.27 9.14 11.26
C THR A 120 1.19 9.03 10.21
N LEU A 121 -0.09 8.91 10.58
CA LEU A 121 -1.19 8.89 9.61
C LEU A 121 -1.28 10.19 8.80
N ASN A 122 -0.97 11.33 9.42
CA ASN A 122 -1.04 12.64 8.77
C ASN A 122 -0.15 12.76 7.52
N VAL A 123 0.90 11.94 7.40
CA VAL A 123 1.74 11.93 6.19
C VAL A 123 1.02 11.38 4.94
N LEU A 124 -0.11 10.68 5.11
CA LEU A 124 -0.91 10.13 4.02
C LEU A 124 -1.94 11.13 3.47
N ILE A 125 -2.09 12.31 4.07
CA ILE A 125 -3.13 13.30 3.75
C ILE A 125 -2.56 14.48 2.94
N THR A 126 -1.25 14.58 2.82
CA THR A 126 -0.53 15.71 2.20
C THR A 126 -0.49 15.58 0.68
#